data_AF-A0A1Y4R072-F1
#
_entry.id   AF-A0A1Y4R072-F1
#
_cell.length_a   1.000
_cell.length_b   1.000
_cell.length_c   1.000
_cell.angle_alpha   90.00
_cell.angle_beta   90.00
_cell.angle_gamma   90.00
#
_symmetry.space_group_name_H-M   'P 1'
#
loop_
_entity.id
_entity.type
_entity.pdbx_description
1 polymer ?
#
loop_
_entity_poly.entity_id
_entity_poly.type
_entity_poly.pdbx_seq_one_letter_code
_entity_poly.pdbx_strand_id
1 'polypeptide(L)' 'MSCSIKNQQFIFVVKNKVSNEISIENGLIKSQKADEKNHGLGLKNVRDAVERSKGIFDINVKNQQFIARVVLPLD' A
#
# COMPACT_ATOMS: atom_id res chain seq x y z
N MET A 1 -7.69 6.15 8.29
CA MET A 1 -8.05 5.10 7.30
C MET A 1 -9.37 5.49 6.67
N SER A 2 -9.54 5.34 5.36
CA SER A 2 -10.80 5.64 4.67
C SER A 2 -11.15 4.53 3.67
N CYS A 3 -12.44 4.21 3.57
CA CYS A 3 -13.00 3.18 2.71
C CYS A 3 -14.21 3.76 1.98
N SER A 4 -14.40 3.43 0.70
CA SER A 4 -15.56 3.84 -0.09
C SER A 4 -15.82 2.90 -1.25
N ILE A 5 -17.07 2.78 -1.68
CA ILE A 5 -17.44 2.12 -2.93
C ILE A 5 -17.79 3.19 -3.96
N LYS A 6 -17.18 3.14 -5.15
CA LYS A 6 -17.51 4.02 -6.28
C LYS A 6 -17.38 3.23 -7.58
N ASN A 7 -18.30 3.41 -8.52
CA ASN A 7 -18.26 2.81 -9.86
C ASN A 7 -17.96 1.30 -9.85
N GLN A 8 -18.65 0.51 -9.02
CA GLN A 8 -18.39 -0.93 -8.85
C GLN A 8 -16.94 -1.26 -8.43
N GLN A 9 -16.30 -0.34 -7.70
CA GLN A 9 -14.98 -0.55 -7.14
C GLN A 9 -14.99 -0.29 -5.64
N PHE A 10 -14.43 -1.22 -4.88
CA PHE A 10 -14.11 -1.04 -3.47
C PHE A 10 -12.75 -0.35 -3.36
N ILE A 11 -12.74 0.83 -2.76
CA ILE A 11 -11.55 1.67 -2.62
C ILE A 11 -11.20 1.77 -1.14
N PHE A 12 -9.96 1.42 -0.81
CA PHE A 12 -9.43 1.47 0.54
C PHE A 12 -8.12 2.26 0.56
N VAL A 13 -8.00 3.21 1.48
CA VAL A 13 -6.83 4.09 1.61
C VAL A 13 -6.36 4.15 3.06
N VAL A 14 -5.10 3.82 3.25
CA VAL A 14 -4.39 3.95 4.53
C VAL A 14 -3.41 5.10 4.41
N LYS A 15 -3.44 6.00 5.40
CA LYS A 15 -2.51 7.12 5.50
C LYS A 15 -1.88 7.09 6.89
N ASN A 16 -0.56 6.99 6.94
CA ASN A 16 0.20 7.02 8.19
C ASN A 16 1.31 8.07 8.10
N LYS A 17 1.57 8.75 9.21
CA LYS A 17 2.70 9.68 9.31
C LYS A 17 4.00 8.87 9.35
N VAL A 18 5.04 9.38 8.69
CA VAL A 18 6.36 8.77 8.66
C VAL A 18 7.41 9.81 9.04
N SER A 19 8.26 9.46 10.00
CA SER A 19 9.22 10.39 10.60
C SER A 19 10.51 10.53 9.80
N ASN A 20 10.82 9.53 8.97
CA ASN A 20 12.06 9.46 8.20
C ASN A 20 11.75 9.53 6.70
N GLU A 21 12.75 9.92 5.90
CA GLU A 21 12.70 9.79 4.46
C GLU A 21 12.63 8.31 4.08
N ILE A 22 11.50 7.90 3.51
CA ILE A 22 11.26 6.54 3.06
C ILE A 22 11.53 6.49 1.56
N SER A 23 12.44 5.61 1.14
CA SER A 23 12.65 5.31 -0.27
C SER A 23 11.69 4.22 -0.74
N ILE A 24 11.10 4.43 -1.93
CA ILE A 24 10.28 3.43 -2.62
C ILE A 24 11.16 2.76 -3.66
N GLU A 25 11.31 1.44 -3.59
CA GLU A 25 11.96 0.64 -4.64
C GLU A 25 10.95 -0.40 -5.14
N ASN A 26 10.83 -0.54 -6.47
CA ASN A 26 9.91 -1.48 -7.12
C ASN A 26 8.43 -1.38 -6.69
N GLY A 27 7.98 -0.17 -6.32
CA GLY A 27 6.60 0.09 -5.87
C GLY A 27 6.31 -0.37 -4.45
N LEU A 28 7.33 -0.69 -3.65
CA LEU A 28 7.22 -1.02 -2.23
C LEU A 28 8.13 -0.12 -1.40
N ILE A 29 7.74 0.11 -0.14
CA ILE A 29 8.60 0.81 0.82
C ILE A 29 9.81 -0.06 1.16
N LYS A 30 11.01 0.51 1.02
CA LYS A 30 12.21 -0.04 1.66
C LYS A 30 12.24 0.37 3.13
N SER A 31 11.95 -0.55 4.05
CA SER A 31 12.09 -0.28 5.49
C SER A 31 13.56 -0.37 5.93
N GLN A 32 14.10 0.68 6.55
CA GLN A 32 15.49 0.72 7.07
C GLN A 32 15.68 0.07 8.46
N LYS A 33 14.73 -0.74 8.95
CA LYS A 33 14.87 -1.41 10.26
C LYS A 33 15.59 -2.75 10.07
N ALA A 34 16.61 -3.00 10.90
CA ALA A 34 17.62 -4.07 10.81
C ALA A 34 17.14 -5.53 10.89
N ASP A 35 15.87 -5.83 10.60
CA ASP A 35 15.28 -7.17 10.65
C ASP A 35 14.81 -7.60 9.25
N GLU A 36 15.77 -7.96 8.40
CA GLU A 36 15.55 -8.32 6.98
C GLU A 36 14.72 -9.59 6.75
N LYS A 37 14.52 -10.45 7.77
CA LYS A 37 13.91 -11.78 7.57
C LYS A 37 12.39 -11.81 7.52
N ASN A 38 11.69 -10.86 8.14
CA ASN A 38 10.22 -10.89 8.26
C ASN A 38 9.52 -9.58 7.79
N HIS A 39 10.27 -8.53 7.47
CA HIS A 39 9.69 -7.21 7.20
C HIS A 39 9.43 -6.96 5.70
N GLY A 40 8.24 -6.42 5.41
CA GLY A 40 7.77 -6.15 4.05
C GLY A 40 6.74 -7.14 3.50
N LEU A 41 6.55 -8.30 4.15
CA LEU A 41 5.57 -9.32 3.75
C LEU A 41 4.14 -8.78 3.74
N GLY A 42 3.77 -7.90 4.67
CA GLY A 42 2.42 -7.35 4.74
C GLY A 42 2.01 -6.62 3.45
N LEU A 43 2.81 -5.65 3.00
CA LEU A 43 2.53 -4.89 1.79
C LEU A 43 2.68 -5.75 0.53
N LYS A 44 3.63 -6.71 0.51
CA LYS A 44 3.76 -7.67 -0.58
C LYS A 44 2.52 -8.58 -0.68
N ASN A 45 2.04 -9.13 0.42
CA ASN A 45 0.84 -9.96 0.47
C ASN A 45 -0.40 -9.18 0.05
N VAL A 46 -0.53 -7.92 0.47
CA VAL A 46 -1.62 -7.04 0.04
C VAL A 46 -1.53 -6.81 -1.47
N ARG A 47 -0.34 -6.47 -2.00
CA ARG A 47 -0.13 -6.31 -3.44
C ARG A 47 -0.51 -7.57 -4.21
N ASP A 48 0.02 -8.72 -3.81
CA ASP A 48 -0.23 -10.00 -4.47
C ASP A 48 -1.73 -10.35 -4.42
N ALA A 49 -2.42 -10.08 -3.31
CA ALA A 49 -3.87 -10.29 -3.20
C ALA A 49 -4.66 -9.38 -4.12
N VAL A 50 -4.29 -8.10 -4.19
CA VAL A 50 -4.95 -7.11 -5.06
C VAL A 50 -4.74 -7.46 -6.53
N GLU A 51 -3.52 -7.82 -6.93
CA GLU A 51 -3.18 -8.23 -8.29
C GLU A 51 -3.96 -9.50 -8.70
N ARG A 52 -4.08 -10.51 -7.82
CA ARG A 52 -4.92 -11.71 -8.07
C ARG A 52 -6.40 -11.37 -8.29
N SER A 53 -6.90 -10.34 -7.62
CA SER A 53 -8.26 -9.83 -7.78
C SER A 53 -8.42 -8.85 -8.94
N LYS A 54 -7.42 -8.72 -9.83
CA LYS A 54 -7.39 -7.73 -10.94
C LYS A 54 -7.62 -6.28 -10.46
N GLY A 55 -7.27 -6.02 -9.21
CA GLY A 55 -7.32 -4.70 -8.60
C GLY A 55 -6.06 -3.89 -8.84
N ILE A 56 -6.04 -2.68 -8.27
CA ILE A 56 -4.92 -1.75 -8.36
C ILE A 56 -4.40 -1.50 -6.95
N PHE A 57 -3.09 -1.63 -6.78
CA PHE A 57 -2.39 -1.28 -5.56
C PHE A 57 -1.35 -0.20 -5.87
N ASP A 58 -1.40 0.89 -5.10
CA ASP A 58 -0.46 2.01 -5.23
C ASP A 58 0.06 2.45 -3.86
N ILE A 59 1.32 2.82 -3.82
CA ILE A 59 1.99 3.36 -2.64
C ILE A 59 2.64 4.69 -3.01
N ASN A 60 2.40 5.70 -2.19
CA ASN A 60 3.02 7.00 -2.32
C ASN A 60 3.53 7.49 -0.96
N VAL A 61 4.63 8.23 -0.97
CA VAL A 61 5.14 8.94 0.21
C VAL A 61 5.27 10.41 -0.18
N LYS A 62 4.47 11.28 0.45
CA LYS A 62 4.50 12.72 0.22
C LYS A 62 4.32 13.46 1.54
N ASN A 63 5.05 14.55 1.75
CA ASN A 63 4.91 15.42 2.93
C ASN A 63 4.96 14.66 4.27
N GLN A 64 5.91 13.72 4.44
CA GLN A 64 6.01 12.87 5.66
C GLN A 64 4.75 12.03 5.92
N GLN A 65 3.98 11.71 4.87
CA GLN A 65 2.85 10.80 4.93
C GLN A 65 3.06 9.66 3.95
N PHE A 66 3.01 8.45 4.48
CA PHE A 66 2.81 7.24 3.70
C PHE A 66 1.33 7.10 3.36
N ILE A 67 1.04 6.80 2.10
CA ILE A 67 -0.29 6.58 1.56
C ILE A 67 -0.26 5.26 0.79
N ALA A 68 -1.05 4.28 1.23
CA ALA A 68 -1.35 3.08 0.47
C ALA A 68 -2.78 3.13 -0.03
N ARG A 69 -2.98 2.88 -1.32
CA ARG A 69 -4.28 2.84 -1.98
C ARG A 69 -4.50 1.47 -2.60
N VAL A 70 -5.65 0.89 -2.28
CA VAL A 70 -6.16 -0.36 -2.86
C VAL A 70 -7.46 -0.04 -3.58
N VAL A 71 -7.61 -0.57 -4.78
CA VAL A 71 -8.85 -0.54 -5.56
C VAL A 71 -9.14 -1.98 -5.99
N LEU A 72 -10.30 -2.51 -5.63
CA LEU A 72 -10.76 -3.84 -6.04
C LEU A 72 -12.03 -3.70 -6.87
N PRO A 73 -12.14 -4.36 -8.03
CA PRO A 73 -13.42 -4.48 -8.72
C PRO A 73 -14.41 -5.27 -7.86
N LEU A 74 -15.68 -4.87 -7.91
CA LEU A 74 -16.81 -5.59 -7.35
C LEU A 74 -17.58 -6.17 -8.52
N ASP A 75 -17.60 -7.49 -8.62
CA ASP A 75 -18.43 -8.24 -9.58
C ASP A 75 -19.92 -8.21 -9.18
#